data_AF-A0A372UHL1-F1
#
_entry.id   AF-A0A372UHL1-F1
#
_cell.length_a   1.000
_cell.length_b   1.000
_cell.length_c   1.000
_cell.angle_alpha   90.00
_cell.angle_beta   90.00
_cell.angle_gamma   90.00
#
_symmetry.space_group_name_H-M   'P 1'
#
loop_
_entity.id
_entity.type
_entity.pdbx_description
1 polymer ?
#
loop_
_entity_poly.entity_id
_entity_poly.type
_entity_poly.pdbx_seq_one_letter_code
_entity_poly.pdbx_strand_id
1 'polypeptide(L)'
;MSDKIIENNQVTIMGEVASRFTFSHEVFGEGFYMVDVLVKRLSNSEDRIPLMISERLIDVTKDYTGEFIMASGQFRSYNRHEEHKNHLVLSVFVREVAFVDEELDGAKTNNILLDGYICKPPVYRKTPLGREIADLLLAVNRPYGKSDYIPCICWGRNARYASGFAVGEHVQILGRIQSREYVKKLSETETEKRVAYEVSVSKLECIGAEISEEE
;
A
#
# COMPACT_ATOMS: atom_id res chain seq x y z
N MET A 1 16.89 -16.12 8.47
CA MET A 1 16.51 -14.73 8.81
C MET A 1 16.16 -13.90 7.58
N SER A 2 16.71 -14.21 6.40
CA SER A 2 16.34 -13.58 5.11
C SER A 2 14.91 -13.89 4.66
N ASP A 3 14.46 -15.14 4.83
CA ASP A 3 13.21 -15.61 4.21
C ASP A 3 11.96 -14.99 4.87
N LYS A 4 11.99 -14.81 6.20
CA LYS A 4 10.92 -14.12 6.95
C LYS A 4 10.73 -12.65 6.53
N ILE A 5 11.75 -12.00 5.98
CA ILE A 5 11.68 -10.58 5.56
C ILE A 5 10.97 -10.46 4.19
N ILE A 6 10.96 -11.52 3.40
CA ILE A 6 10.18 -11.55 2.17
C ILE A 6 8.70 -11.79 2.48
N GLU A 7 8.42 -12.58 3.52
CA GLU A 7 7.06 -12.97 3.90
C GLU A 7 6.29 -11.84 4.62
N ASN A 8 6.95 -10.82 5.14
CA ASN A 8 6.31 -9.77 5.94
C ASN A 8 5.65 -8.64 5.13
N ASN A 9 5.83 -8.63 3.81
CA ASN A 9 5.26 -7.63 2.91
C ASN A 9 4.97 -8.30 1.58
N GLN A 10 3.73 -8.73 1.39
CA GLN A 10 3.30 -9.45 0.20
C GLN A 10 2.13 -8.71 -0.42
N VAL A 11 2.26 -8.38 -1.70
CA VAL A 11 1.21 -7.75 -2.49
C VAL A 11 0.95 -8.62 -3.71
N THR A 12 -0.32 -8.80 -4.03
CA THR A 12 -0.77 -9.30 -5.32
C THR A 12 -1.87 -8.38 -5.81
N ILE A 13 -1.65 -7.73 -6.95
CA ILE A 13 -2.65 -6.92 -7.62
C ILE A 13 -2.88 -7.44 -9.04
N MET A 14 -4.10 -7.28 -9.53
CA MET A 14 -4.49 -7.55 -10.90
C MET A 14 -5.31 -6.37 -11.40
N GLY A 15 -5.02 -5.88 -12.59
CA GLY A 15 -5.74 -4.74 -13.14
C GLY A 15 -5.25 -4.33 -14.51
N GLU A 16 -5.86 -3.27 -15.02
CA GLU A 16 -5.58 -2.69 -16.34
C GLU A 16 -4.44 -1.67 -16.23
N VAL A 17 -3.43 -1.77 -17.10
CA VAL A 17 -2.37 -0.77 -17.19
C VAL A 17 -2.96 0.55 -17.68
N ALA A 18 -2.73 1.62 -16.95
CA ALA A 18 -3.42 2.90 -17.13
C ALA A 18 -2.49 4.08 -17.38
N SER A 19 -1.19 3.83 -17.55
CA SER A 19 -0.21 4.81 -17.96
C SER A 19 0.97 4.16 -18.66
N ARG A 20 1.79 4.98 -19.33
CA ARG A 20 3.07 4.56 -19.90
C ARG A 20 4.14 4.46 -18.81
N PHE A 21 5.17 3.66 -19.07
CA PHE A 21 6.36 3.62 -18.23
C PHE A 21 7.08 4.97 -18.18
N THR A 22 7.36 5.42 -16.96
CA THR A 22 8.17 6.62 -16.72
C THR A 22 9.42 6.22 -15.96
N PHE A 23 10.61 6.53 -16.49
CA PHE A 23 11.87 6.23 -15.81
C PHE A 23 11.90 6.85 -14.40
N SER A 24 12.32 6.06 -13.41
CA SER A 24 12.48 6.51 -12.03
C SER A 24 13.94 6.68 -11.66
N HIS A 25 14.71 5.60 -11.72
CA HIS A 25 16.11 5.58 -11.32
C HIS A 25 16.80 4.31 -11.84
N GLU A 26 18.13 4.29 -11.78
CA GLU A 26 18.94 3.13 -12.14
C GLU A 26 19.76 2.67 -10.92
N VAL A 27 19.84 1.36 -10.72
CA VAL A 27 20.66 0.75 -9.66
C VAL A 27 21.49 -0.36 -10.27
N PHE A 28 22.83 -0.25 -10.18
CA PHE A 28 23.76 -1.25 -10.74
C PHE A 28 23.50 -1.61 -12.22
N GLY A 29 23.15 -0.62 -13.05
CA GLY A 29 22.85 -0.85 -14.47
C GLY A 29 21.48 -1.48 -14.74
N GLU A 30 20.58 -1.49 -13.75
CA GLU A 30 19.19 -1.92 -13.89
C GLU A 30 18.26 -0.71 -13.75
N GLY A 31 17.51 -0.42 -14.81
CA GLY A 31 16.52 0.64 -14.85
C GLY A 31 15.20 0.26 -14.17
N PHE A 32 14.68 1.18 -13.34
CA PHE A 32 13.38 1.06 -12.69
C PHE A 32 12.41 2.12 -13.21
N TYR A 33 11.17 1.72 -13.46
CA TYR A 33 10.15 2.52 -14.11
C TYR A 33 8.87 2.52 -13.29
N MET A 34 8.18 3.65 -13.28
CA MET A 34 6.85 3.81 -12.70
C MET A 34 5.78 3.54 -13.74
N VAL A 35 4.71 2.85 -13.36
CA VAL A 35 3.49 2.66 -14.15
C VAL A 35 2.29 2.59 -13.21
N ASP A 36 1.13 3.07 -13.65
CA ASP A 36 -0.11 2.98 -12.89
C ASP A 36 -0.97 1.83 -13.39
N VAL A 37 -1.59 1.09 -12.47
CA VAL A 37 -2.58 0.05 -12.75
C VAL A 37 -3.90 0.41 -12.10
N LEU A 38 -4.99 0.30 -12.86
CA LEU A 38 -6.36 0.44 -12.37
C LEU A 38 -6.85 -0.91 -11.88
N VAL A 39 -7.19 -0.98 -10.59
CA VAL A 39 -7.71 -2.18 -9.94
C VAL A 39 -9.14 -1.94 -9.51
N LYS A 40 -10.10 -2.67 -10.08
CA LYS A 40 -11.52 -2.49 -9.76
C LYS A 40 -11.86 -3.10 -8.41
N ARG A 41 -12.75 -2.42 -7.69
CA ARG A 41 -13.41 -2.94 -6.49
C ARG A 41 -14.74 -3.56 -6.86
N LEU A 42 -15.26 -4.41 -5.97
CA LEU A 42 -16.63 -4.94 -6.04
C LEU A 42 -17.72 -3.85 -6.12
N SER A 43 -17.42 -2.63 -5.67
CA SER A 43 -18.31 -1.46 -5.76
C SER A 43 -18.26 -0.72 -7.10
N ASN A 44 -17.57 -1.25 -8.12
CA ASN A 44 -17.27 -0.59 -9.40
C ASN A 44 -16.44 0.70 -9.33
N SER A 45 -16.02 1.12 -8.14
CA SER A 45 -14.95 2.11 -7.99
C SER A 45 -13.60 1.46 -8.27
N GLU A 46 -12.62 2.23 -8.69
CA GLU A 46 -11.27 1.76 -8.98
C GLU A 46 -10.23 2.38 -8.05
N ASP A 47 -9.15 1.64 -7.82
CA ASP A 47 -7.93 2.12 -7.22
C ASP A 47 -6.86 2.26 -8.30
N ARG A 48 -6.26 3.45 -8.42
CA ARG A 48 -5.09 3.67 -9.30
C ARG A 48 -3.83 3.42 -8.49
N ILE A 49 -3.22 2.25 -8.64
CA ILE A 49 -2.07 1.83 -7.84
C ILE A 49 -0.78 2.06 -8.63
N PRO A 50 0.20 2.80 -8.08
CA PRO A 50 1.51 2.96 -8.72
C PRO A 50 2.38 1.72 -8.47
N LEU A 51 2.98 1.22 -9.54
CA LEU A 51 3.94 0.13 -9.56
C LEU A 51 5.32 0.70 -9.86
N MET A 52 6.34 0.11 -9.26
CA MET A 52 7.74 0.30 -9.61
C MET A 52 8.26 -1.03 -10.15
N ILE A 53 8.57 -1.06 -11.44
CA ILE A 53 8.97 -2.28 -12.16
C ILE A 53 10.37 -2.15 -12.74
N SER A 54 11.11 -3.26 -12.74
CA SER A 54 12.40 -3.36 -13.41
C SER A 54 12.21 -3.58 -14.92
N GLU A 55 13.06 -2.95 -15.73
CA GLU A 55 13.16 -3.23 -17.17
C GLU A 55 13.52 -4.68 -17.50
N ARG A 56 14.02 -5.45 -16.53
CA ARG A 56 14.31 -6.89 -16.70
C ARG A 56 13.05 -7.75 -16.66
N LEU A 57 11.95 -7.24 -16.11
CA LEU A 57 10.69 -7.97 -15.98
C LEU A 57 9.76 -7.74 -17.18
N ILE A 58 9.87 -6.61 -17.85
CA ILE A 58 8.99 -6.22 -18.96
C ILE A 58 9.72 -5.26 -19.91
N ASP A 59 9.39 -5.33 -21.21
CA ASP A 59 9.90 -4.38 -22.19
C ASP A 59 9.23 -3.02 -22.00
N VAL A 60 9.90 -2.15 -21.24
CA VAL A 60 9.44 -0.80 -20.84
C VAL A 60 9.35 0.20 -22.00
N THR A 61 9.79 -0.17 -23.20
CA THR A 61 9.71 0.71 -24.39
C THR A 61 8.35 0.65 -25.08
N LYS A 62 7.54 -0.37 -24.76
CA LYS A 62 6.21 -0.57 -25.33
C LYS A 62 5.12 0.11 -24.49
N ASP A 63 4.02 0.44 -25.15
CA ASP A 63 2.80 0.93 -24.52
C ASP A 63 1.86 -0.25 -24.29
N TYR A 64 1.57 -0.55 -23.02
CA TYR A 64 0.63 -1.61 -22.64
C TYR A 64 -0.66 -1.03 -22.06
N THR A 65 -0.94 0.27 -22.26
CA THR A 65 -2.19 0.86 -21.76
C THR A 65 -3.40 0.08 -22.29
N GLY A 66 -4.28 -0.34 -21.39
CA GLY A 66 -5.44 -1.18 -21.70
C GLY A 66 -5.20 -2.69 -21.53
N GLU A 67 -3.94 -3.13 -21.41
CA GLU A 67 -3.62 -4.54 -21.16
C GLU A 67 -3.82 -4.88 -19.68
N PHE A 68 -4.26 -6.11 -19.41
CA PHE A 68 -4.41 -6.60 -18.04
C PHE A 68 -3.16 -7.34 -17.58
N ILE A 69 -2.69 -6.97 -16.39
CA ILE A 69 -1.55 -7.60 -15.74
C ILE A 69 -1.89 -8.07 -14.34
N MET A 70 -1.27 -9.16 -13.93
CA MET A 70 -1.14 -9.58 -12.54
C MET A 70 0.29 -9.28 -12.09
N ALA A 71 0.44 -8.48 -11.03
CA ALA A 71 1.73 -8.13 -10.47
C ALA A 71 1.81 -8.57 -9.00
N SER A 72 2.91 -9.23 -8.64
CA SER A 72 3.22 -9.61 -7.27
C SER A 72 4.50 -8.94 -6.80
N GLY A 73 4.59 -8.63 -5.51
CA GLY A 73 5.74 -7.89 -4.97
C GLY A 73 5.53 -7.42 -3.55
N GLN A 74 6.07 -6.23 -3.25
CA GLN A 74 6.05 -5.63 -1.91
C GLN A 74 5.54 -4.20 -1.99
N PHE A 75 4.71 -3.77 -1.04
CA PHE A 75 4.28 -2.38 -0.97
C PHE A 75 5.34 -1.55 -0.24
N ARG A 76 6.11 -0.78 -0.99
CA ARG A 76 7.26 -0.04 -0.46
C ARG A 76 6.96 1.43 -0.34
N SER A 77 7.64 2.04 0.63
CA SER A 77 7.63 3.47 0.91
C SER A 77 9.04 4.04 0.89
N TYR A 78 9.15 5.28 0.45
CA TYR A 78 10.35 6.09 0.62
C TYR A 78 10.00 7.57 0.68
N ASN A 79 10.82 8.34 1.39
CA ASN A 79 10.70 9.79 1.38
C ASN A 79 11.42 10.34 0.15
N ARG A 80 10.68 11.03 -0.72
CA ARG A 80 11.25 11.87 -1.75
C ARG A 80 11.49 13.26 -1.14
N HIS A 81 12.75 13.66 -1.12
CA HIS A 81 13.17 14.96 -0.65
C HIS A 81 13.18 15.92 -1.85
N GLU A 82 12.26 16.87 -1.85
CA GLU A 82 12.27 18.03 -2.75
C GLU A 82 12.63 19.27 -1.92
N GLU A 83 13.16 20.33 -2.57
CA GLU A 83 13.83 21.48 -1.92
C GLU A 83 13.11 22.04 -0.67
N HIS A 84 11.78 21.96 -0.61
CA HIS A 84 10.98 22.48 0.50
C HIS A 84 9.96 21.50 1.10
N LYS A 85 9.89 20.24 0.65
CA LYS A 85 8.85 19.29 1.08
C LYS A 85 9.36 17.85 1.08
N ASN A 86 9.02 17.12 2.14
CA ASN A 86 9.10 15.66 2.16
C ASN A 86 7.79 15.07 1.67
N HIS A 87 7.86 14.24 0.63
CA HIS A 87 6.73 13.48 0.14
C HIS A 87 6.97 11.99 0.32
N LEU A 88 6.12 11.33 1.12
CA LEU A 88 6.13 9.88 1.24
C LEU A 88 5.54 9.29 -0.04
N VAL A 89 6.40 8.65 -0.83
CA VAL A 89 5.99 7.90 -2.02
C VAL A 89 5.72 6.47 -1.59
N LEU A 90 4.60 5.92 -2.05
CA LEU A 90 4.21 4.53 -1.86
C LEU A 90 3.99 3.89 -3.23
N SER A 91 4.55 2.71 -3.47
CA SER A 91 4.35 1.96 -4.70
C SER A 91 4.54 0.46 -4.49
N VAL A 92 3.93 -0.34 -5.35
CA VAL A 92 4.19 -1.79 -5.39
C VAL A 92 5.52 -2.00 -6.11
N PHE A 93 6.55 -2.40 -5.38
CA PHE A 93 7.80 -2.86 -5.95
C PHE A 93 7.60 -4.25 -6.53
N VAL A 94 7.55 -4.34 -7.85
CA VAL A 94 7.17 -5.54 -8.59
C VAL A 94 8.33 -6.52 -8.58
N ARG A 95 8.04 -7.78 -8.25
CA ARG A 95 8.97 -8.91 -8.32
C ARG A 95 8.60 -9.87 -9.45
N GLU A 96 7.31 -10.03 -9.71
CA GLU A 96 6.80 -10.86 -10.80
C GLU A 96 5.64 -10.12 -11.47
N VAL A 97 5.55 -10.24 -12.78
CA VAL A 97 4.45 -9.70 -13.59
C VAL A 97 4.07 -10.73 -14.64
N ALA A 98 2.78 -10.88 -14.90
CA ALA A 98 2.26 -11.70 -15.98
C ALA A 98 1.09 -10.98 -16.65
N PHE A 99 0.98 -11.12 -17.97
CA PHE A 99 -0.21 -10.73 -18.70
C PHE A 99 -1.33 -11.74 -18.45
N VAL A 100 -2.56 -11.25 -18.37
CA VAL A 100 -3.75 -12.08 -18.19
C VAL A 100 -4.83 -11.67 -19.18
N ASP A 101 -5.60 -12.63 -19.69
CA ASP A 101 -6.56 -12.39 -20.76
C ASP A 101 -7.82 -11.64 -20.27
N GLU A 102 -8.22 -11.83 -19.00
CA GLU A 102 -9.40 -11.20 -18.42
C GLU A 102 -9.24 -10.91 -16.92
N GLU A 103 -10.01 -9.93 -16.42
CA GLU A 103 -10.09 -9.59 -15.00
C GLU A 103 -10.77 -10.73 -14.21
N LEU A 104 -10.05 -11.35 -13.28
CA LEU A 104 -10.64 -12.27 -12.30
C LEU A 104 -11.64 -11.52 -11.40
N ASP A 105 -12.61 -12.24 -10.85
CA ASP A 105 -13.63 -11.68 -9.94
C ASP A 105 -13.01 -10.72 -8.90
N GLY A 106 -13.53 -9.47 -8.82
CA GLY A 106 -12.88 -8.31 -8.20
C GLY A 106 -12.54 -8.44 -6.70
N ALA A 107 -12.95 -9.54 -6.06
CA ALA A 107 -12.54 -9.90 -4.70
C ALA A 107 -11.08 -10.40 -4.60
N LYS A 108 -10.47 -10.85 -5.72
CA LYS A 108 -9.11 -11.43 -5.73
C LYS A 108 -8.05 -10.56 -6.39
N THR A 109 -8.42 -9.38 -6.86
CA THR A 109 -7.55 -8.50 -7.66
C THR A 109 -6.68 -7.56 -6.82
N ASN A 110 -6.88 -7.47 -5.51
CA ASN A 110 -6.10 -6.58 -4.64
C ASN A 110 -5.94 -7.16 -3.23
N ASN A 111 -4.83 -7.84 -3.02
CA ASN A 111 -4.51 -8.48 -1.75
C ASN A 111 -3.16 -7.97 -1.25
N ILE A 112 -3.11 -7.61 0.03
CA ILE A 112 -1.87 -7.28 0.72
C ILE A 112 -1.83 -7.93 2.10
N LEU A 113 -0.69 -8.52 2.43
CA LEU A 113 -0.31 -8.98 3.76
C LEU A 113 0.87 -8.13 4.23
N LEU A 114 0.74 -7.54 5.40
CA LEU A 114 1.82 -6.84 6.10
C LEU A 114 2.01 -7.43 7.49
N ASP A 115 3.26 -7.60 7.87
CA ASP A 115 3.68 -8.01 9.20
C ASP A 115 4.75 -7.02 9.67
N GLY A 116 4.43 -6.26 10.72
CA GLY A 116 5.23 -5.11 11.11
C GLY A 116 4.85 -4.56 12.47
N TYR A 117 5.35 -3.37 12.78
CA TYR A 117 5.26 -2.80 14.13
C TYR A 117 4.55 -1.46 14.13
N ILE A 118 3.73 -1.19 15.14
CA ILE A 118 3.09 0.11 15.33
C ILE A 118 4.17 1.16 15.63
N CYS A 119 4.31 2.17 14.78
CA CYS A 119 5.35 3.20 14.95
C CYS A 119 4.83 4.54 15.48
N LYS A 120 3.50 4.72 15.52
CA LYS A 120 2.82 5.88 16.12
C LYS A 120 1.55 5.41 16.83
N PRO A 121 1.10 6.10 17.90
CA PRO A 121 -0.16 5.78 18.53
C PRO A 121 -1.32 5.78 17.51
N PRO A 122 -2.19 4.76 17.51
CA PRO A 122 -3.39 4.70 16.67
C PRO A 122 -4.28 5.93 16.85
N VAL A 123 -4.85 6.44 15.76
CA VAL A 123 -5.76 7.60 15.80
C VAL A 123 -7.19 7.15 15.53
N TYR A 124 -7.92 6.85 16.61
CA TYR A 124 -9.33 6.46 16.56
C TYR A 124 -10.26 7.67 16.43
N ARG A 125 -11.27 7.60 15.55
CA ARG A 125 -12.34 8.61 15.43
C ARG A 125 -13.60 8.04 14.80
N LYS A 126 -14.69 8.81 14.87
CA LYS A 126 -15.91 8.57 14.09
C LYS A 126 -15.99 9.55 12.92
N THR A 127 -16.38 9.07 11.75
CA THR A 127 -16.70 9.92 10.59
C THR A 127 -17.99 10.70 10.84
N PRO A 128 -18.31 11.75 10.05
CA PRO A 128 -19.59 12.45 10.15
C PRO A 128 -20.82 11.54 10.01
N LEU A 129 -20.68 10.41 9.31
CA LEU A 129 -21.72 9.39 9.14
C LEU A 129 -21.69 8.30 10.25
N GLY A 130 -20.96 8.54 11.34
CA GLY A 130 -20.90 7.64 12.50
C GLY A 130 -20.05 6.39 12.32
N ARG A 131 -19.32 6.24 11.19
CA ARG A 131 -18.44 5.08 10.97
C ARG A 131 -17.20 5.20 11.84
N GLU A 132 -16.87 4.14 12.57
CA GLU A 132 -15.68 4.08 13.42
C GLU A 132 -14.47 3.69 12.58
N ILE A 133 -13.39 4.48 12.71
CA ILE A 133 -12.15 4.28 11.98
C ILE A 133 -10.94 4.50 12.90
N ALA A 134 -9.83 3.84 12.58
CA ALA A 134 -8.54 4.09 13.23
C ALA A 134 -7.44 4.16 12.17
N ASP A 135 -6.67 5.25 12.15
CA ASP A 135 -5.45 5.32 11.34
C ASP A 135 -4.30 4.66 12.10
N LEU A 136 -3.54 3.82 11.40
CA LEU A 136 -2.32 3.20 11.87
C LEU A 136 -1.16 3.60 10.95
N LEU A 137 0.04 3.65 11.50
CA LEU A 137 1.27 3.71 10.72
C LEU A 137 2.11 2.48 11.09
N LEU A 138 2.27 1.58 10.14
CA LEU A 138 2.97 0.31 10.34
C LEU A 138 4.40 0.42 9.79
N ALA A 139 5.39 0.10 10.62
CA ALA A 139 6.78 -0.07 10.21
C ALA A 139 7.03 -1.53 9.80
N VAL A 140 7.24 -1.76 8.51
CA VAL A 140 7.49 -3.09 7.93
C VAL A 140 8.96 -3.19 7.58
N ASN A 141 9.68 -4.05 8.29
CA ASN A 141 11.13 -4.09 8.23
C ASN A 141 11.62 -4.72 6.91
N ARG A 142 12.68 -4.14 6.36
CA ARG A 142 13.38 -4.58 5.15
C ARG A 142 14.81 -5.01 5.50
N PRO A 143 15.50 -5.72 4.58
CA PRO A 143 16.92 -6.00 4.76
C PRO A 143 17.74 -4.70 4.89
N TYR A 144 18.94 -4.81 5.47
CA TYR A 144 19.89 -3.71 5.63
C TYR A 144 19.39 -2.57 6.54
N GLY A 145 18.56 -2.87 7.53
CA GLY A 145 18.13 -1.91 8.56
C GLY A 145 17.22 -0.80 8.04
N LYS A 146 16.56 -1.01 6.90
CA LYS A 146 15.53 -0.11 6.37
C LYS A 146 14.15 -0.60 6.78
N SER A 147 13.16 0.29 6.78
CA SER A 147 11.76 -0.07 7.00
C SER A 147 10.86 0.71 6.06
N ASP A 148 9.75 0.11 5.65
CA ASP A 148 8.64 0.78 5.01
C ASP A 148 7.67 1.30 6.06
N TYR A 149 7.19 2.52 5.92
CA TYR A 149 6.19 3.13 6.80
C TYR A 149 4.89 3.25 6.03
N ILE A 150 3.96 2.32 6.30
CA ILE A 150 2.76 2.12 5.50
C ILE A 150 1.53 2.59 6.29
N PRO A 151 0.82 3.63 5.82
CA PRO A 151 -0.45 4.04 6.39
C PRO A 151 -1.49 2.94 6.21
N CYS A 152 -2.20 2.61 7.28
CA CYS A 152 -3.30 1.64 7.25
C CYS A 152 -4.55 2.26 7.88
N ILE A 153 -5.72 1.94 7.35
CA ILE A 153 -7.02 2.39 7.86
C ILE A 153 -7.85 1.19 8.30
N CYS A 154 -8.18 1.15 9.59
CA CYS A 154 -9.05 0.15 10.18
C CYS A 154 -10.50 0.65 10.24
N TRP A 155 -11.46 -0.26 10.15
CA TRP A 155 -12.89 0.04 10.12
C TRP A 155 -13.66 -0.73 11.19
N GLY A 156 -14.68 -0.11 11.79
CA GLY A 156 -15.64 -0.78 12.67
C GLY A 156 -14.98 -1.53 13.84
N ARG A 157 -15.18 -2.84 13.92
CA ARG A 157 -14.59 -3.68 14.98
C ARG A 157 -13.05 -3.64 14.95
N ASN A 158 -12.43 -3.68 13.77
CA ASN A 158 -10.97 -3.56 13.65
C ASN A 158 -10.48 -2.20 14.15
N ALA A 159 -11.25 -1.12 13.92
CA ALA A 159 -10.89 0.22 14.41
C ALA A 159 -10.88 0.29 15.94
N ARG A 160 -11.90 -0.27 16.59
CA ARG A 160 -11.95 -0.35 18.06
C ARG A 160 -10.82 -1.22 18.62
N TYR A 161 -10.59 -2.39 18.01
CA TYR A 161 -9.52 -3.28 18.43
C TYR A 161 -8.15 -2.61 18.33
N ALA A 162 -7.86 -2.00 17.17
CA ALA A 162 -6.60 -1.30 16.93
C ALA A 162 -6.38 -0.08 17.83
N SER A 163 -7.44 0.52 18.38
CA SER A 163 -7.33 1.70 19.24
C SER A 163 -6.62 1.43 20.57
N GLY A 164 -6.54 0.16 20.97
CA GLY A 164 -5.80 -0.27 22.17
C GLY A 164 -4.31 -0.48 21.97
N PHE A 165 -3.81 -0.47 20.73
CA PHE A 165 -2.42 -0.83 20.44
C PHE A 165 -1.43 0.25 20.88
N ALA A 166 -0.32 -0.17 21.48
CA ALA A 166 0.81 0.68 21.82
C ALA A 166 1.87 0.75 20.70
N VAL A 167 2.70 1.80 20.76
CA VAL A 167 3.90 1.88 19.91
C VAL A 167 4.83 0.72 20.23
N GLY A 168 5.31 0.04 19.19
CA GLY A 168 6.17 -1.14 19.28
C GLY A 168 5.42 -2.46 19.25
N GLU A 169 4.08 -2.48 19.29
CA GLU A 169 3.32 -3.72 19.15
C GLU A 169 3.52 -4.35 17.77
N HIS A 170 3.70 -5.67 17.75
CA HIS A 170 3.85 -6.48 16.55
C HIS A 170 2.46 -6.84 16.02
N VAL A 171 2.18 -6.47 14.78
CA VAL A 171 0.84 -6.57 14.19
C VAL A 171 0.94 -7.16 12.79
N GLN A 172 0.02 -8.07 12.50
CA GLN A 172 -0.23 -8.58 11.16
C GLN A 172 -1.54 -7.98 10.59
N ILE A 173 -1.47 -7.52 9.35
CA ILE A 173 -2.56 -6.89 8.60
C ILE A 173 -2.80 -7.66 7.31
N LEU A 174 -4.06 -7.95 7.05
CA LEU A 174 -4.55 -8.27 5.71
C LEU A 174 -5.48 -7.15 5.24
N GLY A 175 -5.45 -6.88 3.94
CA GLY A 175 -6.31 -5.86 3.37
C GLY A 175 -6.14 -5.71 1.86
N ARG A 176 -6.42 -4.50 1.39
CA ARG A 176 -6.22 -4.07 0.01
C ARG A 176 -5.55 -2.70 -0.02
N ILE A 177 -4.74 -2.44 -1.04
CA ILE A 177 -4.18 -1.11 -1.28
C ILE A 177 -5.30 -0.21 -1.79
N GLN A 178 -5.43 0.97 -1.21
CA GLN A 178 -6.44 1.96 -1.55
C GLN A 178 -5.78 3.29 -1.91
N SER A 179 -6.26 3.91 -2.97
CA SER A 179 -5.99 5.29 -3.36
C SER A 179 -7.14 6.18 -2.90
N ARG A 180 -6.82 7.37 -2.39
CA ARG A 180 -7.80 8.39 -1.99
C ARG A 180 -7.40 9.77 -2.46
N GLU A 181 -8.30 10.44 -3.16
CA GLU A 181 -8.13 11.86 -3.47
C GLU A 181 -8.49 12.72 -2.27
N TYR A 182 -7.72 13.78 -2.05
CA TYR A 182 -8.03 14.82 -1.09
C TYR A 182 -7.62 16.19 -1.61
N VAL A 183 -8.30 17.22 -1.13
CA VAL A 183 -7.99 18.61 -1.46
C VAL A 183 -7.14 19.19 -0.34
N LYS A 184 -5.91 19.57 -0.66
CA LYS A 184 -5.02 20.29 0.25
C LYS A 184 -5.21 21.79 0.02
N LYS A 185 -5.58 22.53 1.06
CA LYS A 185 -5.53 24.00 1.03
C LYS A 185 -4.07 24.45 1.13
N LEU A 186 -3.60 25.22 0.16
CA LEU A 186 -2.27 25.85 0.16
C LEU A 186 -2.33 27.26 0.74
N SER A 187 -3.44 27.95 0.50
CA SER A 187 -3.76 29.27 1.07
C SER A 187 -5.29 29.40 1.21
N GLU A 188 -5.79 30.59 1.52
CA GLU A 188 -7.23 30.86 1.56
C GLU A 188 -7.90 30.70 0.18
N THR A 189 -7.17 30.98 -0.89
CA THR A 189 -7.68 30.99 -2.28
C THR A 189 -7.16 29.84 -3.13
N GLU A 190 -6.07 29.18 -2.71
CA GLU A 190 -5.41 28.14 -3.49
C GLU A 190 -5.61 26.75 -2.89
N THR A 191 -6.04 25.82 -3.73
CA THR A 191 -6.21 24.40 -3.38
C THR A 191 -5.54 23.50 -4.39
N GLU A 192 -5.02 22.39 -3.92
CA GLU A 192 -4.32 21.38 -4.71
C GLU A 192 -4.97 20.02 -4.48
N LYS A 193 -5.38 19.33 -5.55
CA LYS A 193 -5.81 17.93 -5.45
C LYS A 193 -4.60 17.04 -5.31
N ARG A 194 -4.64 16.10 -4.37
CA ARG A 194 -3.59 15.13 -4.09
C ARG A 194 -4.16 13.74 -3.91
N VAL A 195 -3.34 12.74 -4.20
CA VAL A 195 -3.67 11.33 -3.93
C VAL A 195 -2.86 10.88 -2.71
N ALA A 196 -3.50 10.15 -1.81
CA ALA A 196 -2.83 9.40 -0.75
C ALA A 196 -3.08 7.91 -0.96
N TYR A 197 -2.10 7.10 -0.55
CA TYR A 197 -2.16 5.65 -0.61
C TYR A 197 -2.12 5.08 0.80
N GLU A 198 -2.95 4.09 1.07
CA GLU A 198 -3.06 3.42 2.36
C GLU A 198 -3.56 2.00 2.19
N VAL A 199 -3.40 1.17 3.22
CA VAL A 199 -3.97 -0.18 3.26
C VAL A 199 -5.32 -0.14 3.97
N SER A 200 -6.38 -0.51 3.26
CA SER A 200 -7.71 -0.69 3.83
C SER A 200 -7.79 -2.06 4.48
N VAL A 201 -7.80 -2.10 5.82
CA VAL A 201 -7.63 -3.32 6.61
C VAL A 201 -8.92 -4.15 6.64
N SER A 202 -8.81 -5.42 6.22
CA SER A 202 -9.88 -6.42 6.30
C SER A 202 -9.74 -7.29 7.55
N LYS A 203 -8.51 -7.67 7.92
CA LYS A 203 -8.20 -8.45 9.12
C LYS A 203 -6.96 -7.89 9.81
N LEU A 204 -6.97 -7.91 11.14
CA LEU A 204 -5.95 -7.32 12.00
C LEU A 204 -5.69 -8.25 13.18
N GLU A 205 -4.43 -8.59 13.42
CA GLU A 205 -4.01 -9.44 14.54
C GLU A 205 -2.80 -8.81 15.25
N CYS A 206 -2.81 -8.79 16.58
CA CYS A 206 -1.65 -8.41 17.39
C CYS A 206 -0.92 -9.71 17.75
N ILE A 207 0.36 -9.80 17.40
CA ILE A 207 1.17 -11.00 17.54
C ILE A 207 1.89 -10.93 18.90
N GLY A 208 1.67 -11.94 19.74
CA GLY A 208 2.31 -12.03 21.05
C GLY A 208 1.52 -11.38 22.20
N ALA A 209 0.31 -10.88 21.97
CA ALA A 209 -0.63 -10.67 23.06
C ALA A 209 -1.06 -12.04 23.60
N GLU A 210 -0.56 -12.44 24.77
CA GLU A 210 -1.21 -13.51 25.53
C GLU A 210 -2.65 -13.07 25.75
N ILE A 211 -3.60 -13.89 25.28
CA ILE A 211 -5.00 -13.72 25.67
C ILE A 211 -5.01 -14.02 27.16
N SER A 212 -5.06 -12.99 27.99
CA SER A 212 -5.53 -13.16 29.36
C SER A 212 -6.99 -13.60 29.25
N GLU A 213 -7.22 -14.91 29.35
CA GLU A 213 -8.52 -15.45 29.72
C GLU A 213 -8.80 -14.91 31.13
N GLU A 214 -9.45 -13.75 31.22
CA GLU A 214 -10.04 -13.29 32.48
C GLU A 214 -11.37 -14.05 32.68
N GLU A 215 -11.42 -14.74 33.82
CA GLU A 215 -12.54 -15.50 34.41
C GLU A 215 -13.81 -14.67 34.63
#